data_AF-A0A6A0R313-F1
#
_entry.id   AF-A0A6A0R313-F1
#
_cell.length_a   1.000
_cell.length_b   1.000
_cell.length_c   1.000
_cell.angle_alpha   90.00
_cell.angle_beta   90.00
_cell.angle_gamma   90.00
#
_symmetry.space_group_name_H-M   'P 1'
#
loop_
_entity.id
_entity.type
_entity.pdbx_description
1 polymer ?
#
loop_
_entity_poly.entity_id
_entity_poly.type
_entity_poly.pdbx_seq_one_letter_code
_entity_poly.pdbx_strand_id
1 'polypeptide(L)'
;MTLRDEFLAIDLAVIEGLVADRRQEDLHLEFKLLRNAPKVTREDRKNLAVSVSGFANSDGGIVIWGLDARPDDDGVDAACALMPIRKPAVVCSRFQELTGQCVSPVVDGVEHRVEKSVTGTGSDEDSGYIVTLVPRSESGPHMAKLGEDRYFKRSGSGFYKMEHFDLEDMFGRRPKPRLSLTTRVVKAGGRSGGGGPTVHRYDIILGLANAGHAVARFPYLKVSVVDGKHRLKPQDYGGERDGLPRRESVRGLGLPTVFAGGVGDVIHPGNEIHIARIEGSFVDGSVPDTMEAHAWFGADRIAMSATPVHMAGPDIFSALDN
;
A
#
# COMPACT_ATOMS: atom_id res chain seq x y z
N MET A 1 -0.97 7.85 11.12
CA MET A 1 -0.98 8.62 9.86
C MET A 1 -0.05 7.89 8.90
N THR A 2 -0.40 7.74 7.63
CA THR A 2 0.50 7.09 6.66
C THR A 2 1.47 8.11 6.06
N LEU A 3 2.62 7.68 5.51
CA LEU A 3 3.55 8.58 4.79
C LEU A 3 2.87 9.34 3.66
N ARG A 4 1.86 8.73 3.01
CA ARG A 4 1.07 9.40 1.96
C ARG A 4 0.21 10.52 2.54
N ASP A 5 -0.40 10.31 3.70
CA ASP A 5 -1.19 11.34 4.37
C ASP A 5 -0.29 12.51 4.80
N GLU A 6 0.91 12.22 5.33
CA GLU A 6 1.90 13.24 5.68
C GLU A 6 2.33 14.05 4.46
N PHE A 7 2.66 13.38 3.35
CA PHE A 7 3.00 14.03 2.08
C PHE A 7 1.91 14.98 1.55
N LEU A 8 0.63 14.57 1.68
CA LEU A 8 -0.50 15.39 1.27
C LEU A 8 -0.79 16.56 2.22
N ALA A 9 -0.43 16.41 3.49
CA ALA A 9 -0.63 17.44 4.51
C ALA A 9 0.49 18.51 4.51
N ILE A 10 1.66 18.24 3.93
CA ILE A 10 2.72 19.24 3.80
C ILE A 10 2.29 20.33 2.83
N ASP A 11 1.91 21.48 3.37
CA ASP A 11 1.68 22.73 2.67
C ASP A 11 2.76 23.78 3.05
N LEU A 12 2.61 25.01 2.56
CA LEU A 12 3.54 26.10 2.87
C LEU A 12 3.64 26.38 4.38
N ALA A 13 2.52 26.36 5.11
CA ALA A 13 2.50 26.66 6.53
C ALA A 13 3.24 25.57 7.33
N VAL A 14 3.10 24.30 6.93
CA VAL A 14 3.89 23.21 7.48
C VAL A 14 5.37 23.43 7.22
N ILE A 15 5.76 23.77 5.98
CA ILE A 15 7.18 24.01 5.63
C ILE A 15 7.78 25.15 6.47
N GLU A 16 7.05 26.25 6.65
CA GLU A 16 7.47 27.37 7.51
C GLU A 16 7.60 26.94 8.98
N GLY A 17 6.67 26.13 9.46
CA GLY A 17 6.70 25.52 10.80
C GLY A 17 7.93 24.65 11.04
N LEU A 18 8.34 23.84 10.05
CA LEU A 18 9.54 23.00 10.17
C LEU A 18 10.81 23.81 10.45
N VAL A 19 10.94 24.99 9.84
CA VAL A 19 12.07 25.91 10.10
C VAL A 19 11.92 26.61 11.45
N ALA A 20 10.70 27.06 11.80
CA ALA A 20 10.43 27.71 13.07
C ALA A 20 10.73 26.79 14.27
N ASP A 21 10.35 25.52 14.15
CA ASP A 21 10.54 24.48 15.18
C ASP A 21 11.94 23.85 15.16
N ARG A 22 12.79 24.24 14.19
CA ARG A 22 14.07 23.58 13.91
C ARG A 22 13.93 22.06 13.82
N ARG A 23 12.95 21.59 13.03
CA ARG A 23 12.69 20.16 12.88
C ARG A 23 13.95 19.44 12.37
N GLN A 24 14.40 18.45 13.13
CA GLN A 24 15.46 17.53 12.74
C GLN A 24 15.00 16.59 11.62
N GLU A 25 15.92 16.27 10.71
CA GLU A 25 15.79 15.12 9.80
C GLU A 25 15.69 13.83 10.61
N ASP A 26 14.95 12.86 10.07
CA ASP A 26 14.67 11.59 10.76
C ASP A 26 14.62 10.43 9.77
N LEU A 27 14.09 9.28 10.19
CA LEU A 27 13.99 8.09 9.33
C LEU A 27 13.17 8.29 8.05
N HIS A 28 12.29 9.29 8.01
CA HIS A 28 11.34 9.51 6.93
C HIS A 28 11.36 10.93 6.36
N LEU A 29 12.14 11.85 6.92
CA LEU A 29 12.20 13.24 6.46
C LEU A 29 13.65 13.66 6.13
N GLU A 30 13.81 14.26 4.94
CA GLU A 30 15.07 14.79 4.42
C GLU A 30 14.88 16.21 3.87
N PHE A 31 15.86 17.09 4.10
CA PHE A 31 15.92 18.42 3.53
C PHE A 31 17.05 18.53 2.51
N LYS A 32 16.78 19.21 1.40
CA LYS A 32 17.77 19.49 0.35
C LYS A 32 17.67 20.89 -0.21
N LEU A 33 18.82 21.48 -0.51
CA LEU A 33 18.91 22.74 -1.24
C LEU A 33 18.96 22.54 -2.75
N LEU A 34 18.44 23.52 -3.49
CA LEU A 34 18.57 23.62 -4.94
C LEU A 34 19.07 25.01 -5.33
N ARG A 35 20.37 25.24 -5.12
CA ARG A 35 21.01 26.57 -5.21
C ARG A 35 20.96 27.21 -6.59
N ASN A 36 20.86 26.41 -7.65
CA ASN A 36 20.98 26.86 -9.04
C ASN A 36 19.65 26.78 -9.81
N ALA A 37 18.53 26.65 -9.10
CA ALA A 37 17.22 26.61 -9.72
C ALA A 37 16.97 27.82 -10.63
N PRO A 38 16.31 27.64 -11.79
CA PRO A 38 15.63 26.42 -12.26
C PRO A 38 16.53 25.38 -12.93
N LYS A 39 17.85 25.62 -13.02
CA LYS A 39 18.77 24.65 -13.62
C LYS A 39 19.05 23.51 -12.64
N VAL A 40 18.63 22.31 -13.00
CA VAL A 40 18.99 21.08 -12.26
C VAL A 40 20.43 20.70 -12.59
N THR A 41 21.33 20.82 -11.61
CA THR A 41 22.76 20.54 -11.76
C THR A 41 23.06 19.03 -11.71
N ARG A 42 24.34 18.66 -11.79
CA ARG A 42 24.78 17.29 -11.57
C ARG A 42 24.62 16.86 -10.11
N GLU A 43 24.86 17.78 -9.18
CA GLU A 43 24.72 17.54 -7.74
C GLU A 43 23.24 17.32 -7.37
N ASP A 44 22.33 18.13 -7.91
CA ASP A 44 20.89 17.95 -7.67
C ASP A 44 20.38 16.58 -8.17
N ARG A 45 20.88 16.13 -9.33
CA ARG A 45 20.59 14.79 -9.88
C ARG A 45 21.11 13.68 -9.00
N LYS A 46 22.32 13.83 -8.47
CA LYS A 46 22.91 12.91 -7.50
C LYS A 46 22.04 12.86 -6.24
N ASN A 47 21.67 14.01 -5.67
CA ASN A 47 20.85 14.09 -4.47
C ASN A 47 19.49 13.42 -4.68
N LEU A 48 18.86 13.61 -5.84
CA LEU A 48 17.62 12.94 -6.20
C LEU A 48 17.82 11.42 -6.24
N ALA A 49 18.84 10.92 -6.95
CA ALA A 49 19.13 9.49 -7.07
C ALA A 49 19.44 8.83 -5.72
N VAL A 50 20.24 9.49 -4.86
CA VAL A 50 20.57 9.01 -3.51
C VAL A 50 19.33 8.97 -2.64
N SER A 51 18.50 10.02 -2.65
CA SER A 51 17.30 10.08 -1.81
C SER A 51 16.28 9.02 -2.22
N VAL A 52 16.05 8.84 -3.53
CA VAL A 52 15.15 7.81 -4.04
C VAL A 52 15.68 6.41 -3.72
N SER A 53 16.96 6.14 -3.96
CA SER A 53 17.59 4.86 -3.61
C SER A 53 17.52 4.59 -2.10
N GLY A 54 17.94 5.55 -1.29
CA GLY A 54 18.01 5.46 0.16
C GLY A 54 16.68 5.16 0.83
N PHE A 55 15.64 5.94 0.49
CA PHE A 55 14.31 5.74 1.06
C PHE A 55 13.63 4.48 0.52
N ALA A 56 13.70 4.21 -0.78
CA ALA A 56 13.04 3.03 -1.36
C ALA A 56 13.61 1.71 -0.83
N ASN A 57 14.92 1.68 -0.56
CA ASN A 57 15.59 0.54 0.06
C ASN A 57 15.37 0.41 1.58
N SER A 58 14.70 1.38 2.18
CA SER A 58 14.42 1.47 3.61
C SER A 58 12.90 1.41 3.83
N ASP A 59 12.35 2.32 4.64
CA ASP A 59 10.92 2.33 4.96
C ASP A 59 10.14 3.47 4.26
N GLY A 60 10.70 3.99 3.16
CA GLY A 60 10.16 5.16 2.46
C GLY A 60 10.39 6.46 3.22
N GLY A 61 10.06 7.58 2.60
CA GLY A 61 10.22 8.91 3.19
C GLY A 61 9.85 10.05 2.24
N ILE A 62 10.04 11.26 2.74
CA ILE A 62 9.70 12.52 2.11
C ILE A 62 10.96 13.38 2.05
N VAL A 63 11.22 13.96 0.87
CA VAL A 63 12.28 14.96 0.68
C VAL A 63 11.62 16.31 0.43
N ILE A 64 11.99 17.33 1.21
CA ILE A 64 11.59 18.71 0.96
C ILE A 64 12.77 19.49 0.39
N TRP A 65 12.58 20.00 -0.81
CA TRP A 65 13.58 20.76 -1.56
C TRP A 65 13.33 22.26 -1.39
N GLY A 66 14.42 23.01 -1.20
CA GLY A 66 14.38 24.45 -0.91
C GLY A 66 14.47 24.78 0.57
N LEU A 67 15.01 23.88 1.40
CA LEU A 67 15.34 24.17 2.81
C LEU A 67 16.83 23.98 3.04
N ASP A 68 17.43 24.92 3.77
CA ASP A 68 18.76 24.75 4.35
C ASP A 68 18.61 24.00 5.66
N ALA A 69 19.37 22.92 5.84
CA ALA A 69 19.44 22.16 7.07
C ALA A 69 20.90 22.06 7.50
N ARG A 70 21.13 22.18 8.81
CA ARG A 70 22.47 22.16 9.40
C ARG A 70 22.44 21.40 10.72
N PRO A 71 23.56 20.80 11.13
CA PRO A 71 23.62 20.06 12.38
C PRO A 71 23.27 20.98 13.55
N ASP A 72 22.42 20.49 14.45
CA ASP A 72 22.19 21.11 15.74
C ASP A 72 23.11 20.53 16.83
N ASP A 73 22.77 20.79 18.09
CA ASP A 73 23.58 20.36 19.25
C ASP A 73 23.67 18.84 19.39
N ASP A 74 22.70 18.09 18.85
CA ASP A 74 22.69 16.62 18.81
C ASP A 74 23.46 16.08 17.60
N GLY A 75 23.96 16.95 16.72
CA GLY A 75 24.67 16.59 15.50
C GLY A 75 23.75 16.11 14.38
N VAL A 76 22.43 16.34 14.48
CA VAL A 76 21.43 15.97 13.47
C VAL A 76 21.08 17.20 12.65
N ASP A 77 21.01 17.04 11.33
CA ASP A 77 20.63 18.13 10.44
C ASP A 77 19.19 18.59 10.76
N ALA A 78 19.05 19.86 11.12
CA ALA A 78 17.78 20.49 11.45
C ALA A 78 17.50 21.64 10.47
N ALA A 79 16.23 21.77 10.06
CA ALA A 79 15.78 22.84 9.19
C ALA A 79 16.10 24.21 9.82
N CYS A 80 16.84 25.05 9.09
CA CYS A 80 17.35 26.32 9.62
C CYS A 80 17.00 27.55 8.77
N ALA A 81 16.77 27.38 7.46
CA ALA A 81 16.33 28.49 6.62
C ALA A 81 15.47 28.03 5.45
N LEU A 82 14.50 28.87 5.09
CA LEU A 82 13.73 28.76 3.87
C LEU A 82 14.55 29.31 2.69
N MET A 83 14.69 28.50 1.64
CA MET A 83 15.41 28.85 0.42
C MET A 83 14.54 28.53 -0.81
N PRO A 84 13.50 29.36 -1.08
CA PRO A 84 12.56 29.12 -2.18
C PRO A 84 13.25 28.90 -3.52
N ILE A 85 12.80 27.86 -4.22
CA ILE A 85 13.21 27.47 -5.57
C ILE A 85 12.54 28.40 -6.57
N ARG A 86 13.34 29.09 -7.39
CA ARG A 86 12.84 29.87 -8.53
C ARG A 86 12.28 28.95 -9.63
N LYS A 87 11.07 29.24 -10.11
CA LYS A 87 10.32 28.44 -11.12
C LYS A 87 10.23 26.95 -10.73
N PRO A 88 9.65 26.62 -9.57
CA PRO A 88 9.67 25.25 -9.03
C PRO A 88 8.95 24.25 -9.94
N ALA A 89 7.95 24.68 -10.71
CA ALA A 89 7.26 23.84 -11.69
C ALA A 89 8.19 23.28 -12.79
N VAL A 90 9.18 24.07 -13.24
CA VAL A 90 10.18 23.63 -14.23
C VAL A 90 11.08 22.55 -13.65
N VAL A 91 11.53 22.75 -12.41
CA VAL A 91 12.37 21.78 -11.70
C VAL A 91 11.60 20.50 -11.39
N CYS A 92 10.34 20.61 -10.96
CA CYS A 92 9.46 19.47 -10.68
C CYS A 92 9.21 18.61 -11.93
N SER A 93 8.92 19.24 -13.07
CA SER A 93 8.83 18.54 -14.36
C SER A 93 10.13 17.82 -14.70
N ARG A 94 11.28 18.48 -14.46
CA ARG A 94 12.58 17.85 -14.67
C ARG A 94 12.84 16.67 -13.72
N PHE A 95 12.38 16.75 -12.48
CA PHE A 95 12.45 15.63 -11.54
C PHE A 95 11.63 14.45 -12.03
N GLN A 96 10.39 14.67 -12.47
CA GLN A 96 9.54 13.62 -13.06
C GLN A 96 10.22 12.91 -14.24
N GLU A 97 10.87 13.66 -15.15
CA GLU A 97 11.67 13.08 -16.25
C GLU A 97 12.89 12.28 -15.76
N LEU A 98 13.51 12.71 -14.66
CA LEU A 98 14.69 12.06 -14.09
C LEU A 98 14.33 10.81 -13.26
N THR A 99 13.13 10.71 -12.73
CA THR A 99 12.72 9.61 -11.84
C THR A 99 12.86 8.24 -12.48
N GLY A 100 12.50 8.09 -13.76
CA GLY A 100 12.66 6.83 -14.49
C GLY A 100 14.11 6.39 -14.74
N GLN A 101 15.09 7.26 -14.48
CA GLN A 101 16.52 7.00 -14.68
C GLN A 101 17.36 7.25 -13.41
N CYS A 102 16.75 7.69 -12.31
CA CYS A 102 17.46 8.03 -11.08
C CYS A 102 17.89 6.78 -10.31
N VAL A 103 17.17 5.67 -10.48
CA VAL A 103 17.46 4.39 -9.85
C VAL A 103 17.25 3.21 -10.79
N SER A 104 17.93 2.10 -10.51
CA SER A 104 17.76 0.83 -11.22
C SER A 104 17.79 -0.35 -10.24
N PRO A 105 16.75 -1.20 -10.19
CA PRO A 105 15.45 -1.10 -10.87
C PRO A 105 14.69 0.19 -10.51
N VAL A 106 13.70 0.57 -11.33
CA VAL A 106 12.85 1.75 -11.08
C VAL A 106 11.98 1.51 -9.85
N VAL A 107 11.68 2.58 -9.11
CA VAL A 107 10.76 2.57 -7.96
C VAL A 107 9.40 3.11 -8.43
N ASP A 108 8.35 2.31 -8.27
CA ASP A 108 6.99 2.71 -8.57
C ASP A 108 6.44 3.63 -7.48
N GLY A 109 5.61 4.62 -7.86
CA GLY A 109 4.90 5.48 -6.91
C GLY A 109 5.71 6.63 -6.31
N VAL A 110 6.88 6.96 -6.86
CA VAL A 110 7.57 8.22 -6.52
C VAL A 110 6.76 9.40 -7.05
N GLU A 111 6.39 10.32 -6.16
CA GLU A 111 5.56 11.48 -6.49
C GLU A 111 6.32 12.78 -6.18
N HIS A 112 6.23 13.78 -7.07
CA HIS A 112 6.80 15.12 -6.88
C HIS A 112 5.69 16.16 -6.98
N ARG A 113 5.70 17.13 -6.05
CA ARG A 113 4.68 18.16 -5.97
C ARG A 113 5.28 19.51 -5.64
N VAL A 114 4.74 20.56 -6.24
CA VAL A 114 5.16 21.95 -5.99
C VAL A 114 4.31 22.55 -4.89
N GLU A 115 4.96 23.23 -3.96
CA GLU A 115 4.33 24.11 -2.98
C GLU A 115 4.71 25.55 -3.27
N LYS A 116 3.75 26.39 -3.66
CA LYS A 116 4.06 27.77 -4.05
C LYS A 116 4.28 28.63 -2.82
N SER A 117 5.31 29.47 -2.86
CA SER A 117 5.48 30.53 -1.86
C SER A 117 4.49 31.66 -2.16
N VAL A 118 3.82 32.19 -1.14
CA VAL A 118 2.87 33.31 -1.27
C VAL A 118 3.54 34.67 -0.99
N THR A 119 4.83 34.71 -0.68
CA THR A 119 5.48 35.87 -0.06
C THR A 119 6.10 36.91 -1.02
N GLY A 120 5.89 36.82 -2.35
CA GLY A 120 6.52 37.75 -3.31
C GLY A 120 5.59 38.82 -3.88
N THR A 121 5.87 40.10 -3.63
CA THR A 121 5.50 41.21 -4.54
C THR A 121 6.68 41.50 -5.47
N GLY A 122 6.53 41.32 -6.80
CA GLY A 122 7.58 41.58 -7.80
C GLY A 122 8.24 40.32 -8.39
N SER A 123 9.49 40.42 -8.86
CA SER A 123 10.20 39.38 -9.66
C SER A 123 10.44 38.00 -9.00
N ASP A 124 9.96 37.82 -7.76
CA ASP A 124 9.91 36.57 -6.98
C ASP A 124 8.53 35.89 -6.99
N GLU A 125 7.58 36.38 -7.81
CA GLU A 125 6.21 35.86 -7.95
C GLU A 125 6.11 34.37 -8.32
N ASP A 126 7.17 33.75 -8.88
CA ASP A 126 7.20 32.33 -9.24
C ASP A 126 8.32 31.60 -8.49
N SER A 127 8.14 31.50 -7.17
CA SER A 127 9.03 30.76 -6.26
C SER A 127 8.23 29.81 -5.35
N GLY A 128 8.91 28.80 -4.82
CA GLY A 128 8.27 27.81 -3.95
C GLY A 128 9.19 26.66 -3.57
N TYR A 129 8.60 25.55 -3.15
CA TYR A 129 9.29 24.36 -2.69
C TYR A 129 8.85 23.17 -3.53
N ILE A 130 9.61 22.09 -3.46
CA ILE A 130 9.21 20.81 -4.04
C ILE A 130 9.18 19.80 -2.90
N VAL A 131 8.12 19.01 -2.84
CA VAL A 131 8.00 17.88 -1.92
C VAL A 131 8.02 16.62 -2.76
N THR A 132 8.90 15.67 -2.41
CA THR A 132 9.01 14.37 -3.08
C THR A 132 8.63 13.28 -2.09
N LEU A 133 7.66 12.44 -2.43
CA LEU A 133 7.37 11.19 -1.73
C LEU A 133 8.13 10.05 -2.41
N VAL A 134 8.87 9.29 -1.62
CA VAL A 134 9.49 8.02 -2.04
C VAL A 134 8.87 6.89 -1.23
N PRO A 135 8.06 6.01 -1.83
CA PRO A 135 7.49 4.89 -1.11
C PRO A 135 8.58 3.86 -0.79
N ARG A 136 8.32 3.08 0.26
CA ARG A 136 9.07 1.84 0.50
C ARG A 136 8.89 0.89 -0.69
N SER A 137 9.99 0.28 -1.14
CA SER A 137 9.95 -0.74 -2.16
C SER A 137 10.16 -2.14 -1.58
N GLU A 138 9.36 -3.09 -2.05
CA GLU A 138 9.49 -4.52 -1.74
C GLU A 138 10.32 -5.28 -2.79
N SER A 139 10.75 -4.60 -3.87
CA SER A 139 11.50 -5.17 -4.99
C SER A 139 12.96 -4.72 -5.06
N GLY A 140 13.46 -4.09 -4.00
CA GLY A 140 14.85 -3.68 -3.88
C GLY A 140 15.85 -4.85 -3.96
N PRO A 141 17.15 -4.57 -4.07
CA PRO A 141 17.74 -3.24 -3.89
C PRO A 141 17.69 -2.35 -5.15
N HIS A 142 17.52 -1.04 -4.94
CA HIS A 142 17.49 0.00 -5.97
C HIS A 142 18.82 0.78 -5.97
N MET A 143 19.58 0.69 -7.06
CA MET A 143 20.86 1.37 -7.20
C MET A 143 20.66 2.82 -7.62
N ALA A 144 21.24 3.77 -6.89
CA ALA A 144 21.30 5.16 -7.33
C ALA A 144 22.15 5.29 -8.60
N LYS A 145 21.55 5.88 -9.62
CA LYS A 145 22.18 6.21 -10.90
C LYS A 145 22.61 7.68 -10.91
N LEU A 146 22.62 8.31 -12.09
CA LEU A 146 22.93 9.73 -12.28
C LEU A 146 24.27 10.20 -11.68
N GLY A 147 25.28 9.31 -11.70
CA GLY A 147 26.65 9.62 -11.30
C GLY A 147 27.12 8.98 -10.00
N GLU A 148 26.27 8.21 -9.32
CA GLU A 148 26.67 7.42 -8.15
C GLU A 148 27.01 5.96 -8.47
N ASP A 149 26.14 5.28 -9.23
CA ASP A 149 26.21 3.83 -9.53
C ASP A 149 26.45 2.98 -8.26
N ARG A 150 25.73 3.30 -7.19
CA ARG A 150 25.86 2.71 -5.85
C ARG A 150 24.51 2.57 -5.17
N TYR A 151 24.39 1.64 -4.24
CA TYR A 151 23.18 1.43 -3.45
C TYR A 151 23.27 2.21 -2.15
N PHE A 152 22.18 2.87 -1.77
CA PHE A 152 22.08 3.64 -0.54
C PHE A 152 20.92 3.16 0.30
N LYS A 153 21.04 3.30 1.62
CA LYS A 153 20.02 3.00 2.61
C LYS A 153 19.94 4.13 3.64
N ARG A 154 18.75 4.36 4.19
CA ARG A 154 18.53 5.25 5.34
C ARG A 154 19.03 4.57 6.61
N SER A 155 19.76 5.31 7.43
CA SER A 155 20.08 4.96 8.80
C SER A 155 20.02 6.22 9.66
N GLY A 156 19.09 6.26 10.61
CA GLY A 156 18.81 7.48 11.37
C GLY A 156 18.40 8.63 10.44
N SER A 157 19.09 9.76 10.58
CA SER A 157 18.88 10.98 9.80
C SER A 157 19.70 11.06 8.50
N GLY A 158 20.43 10.02 8.12
CA GLY A 158 21.33 10.07 6.96
C GLY A 158 21.21 8.88 6.00
N PHE A 159 21.75 9.06 4.81
CA PHE A 159 21.95 7.97 3.85
C PHE A 159 23.38 7.47 3.91
N TYR A 160 23.55 6.16 4.05
CA TYR A 160 24.86 5.51 3.92
C TYR A 160 24.90 4.64 2.67
N LYS A 161 26.10 4.51 2.11
CA LYS A 161 26.35 3.56 1.02
C LYS A 161 26.27 2.15 1.59
N MET A 162 25.42 1.32 1.00
CA MET A 162 25.32 -0.08 1.38
C MET A 162 26.62 -0.83 1.14
N GLU A 163 26.95 -1.69 2.10
CA GLU A 163 28.07 -2.61 2.00
C GLU A 163 27.62 -3.97 1.43
N HIS A 164 28.58 -4.86 1.19
CA HIS A 164 28.30 -6.17 0.58
C HIS A 164 27.25 -6.96 1.36
N PHE A 165 27.34 -6.99 2.69
CA PHE A 165 26.40 -7.73 3.54
C PHE A 165 24.98 -7.14 3.49
N ASP A 166 24.83 -5.81 3.33
CA ASP A 166 23.52 -5.17 3.17
C ASP A 166 22.87 -5.65 1.87
N LEU A 167 23.66 -5.73 0.79
CA LEU A 167 23.20 -6.20 -0.51
C LEU A 167 22.87 -7.69 -0.47
N GLU A 168 23.70 -8.52 0.16
CA GLU A 168 23.41 -9.94 0.35
C GLU A 168 22.10 -10.16 1.13
N ASP A 169 21.86 -9.38 2.20
CA ASP A 169 20.57 -9.42 2.90
C ASP A 169 19.42 -9.03 1.97
N MET A 170 19.56 -7.92 1.23
CA MET A 170 18.48 -7.42 0.37
C MET A 170 18.19 -8.32 -0.83
N PHE A 171 19.20 -8.86 -1.51
CA PHE A 171 19.00 -9.86 -2.56
C PHE A 171 18.48 -11.19 -1.99
N GLY A 172 18.84 -11.50 -0.75
CA GLY A 172 18.38 -12.68 -0.02
C GLY A 172 16.95 -12.57 0.52
N ARG A 173 16.39 -11.35 0.63
CA ARG A 173 14.99 -11.12 1.01
C ARG A 173 14.09 -11.76 -0.04
N ARG A 174 13.57 -12.94 0.31
CA ARG A 174 12.55 -13.60 -0.50
C ARG A 174 11.35 -12.66 -0.58
N PRO A 175 10.84 -12.35 -1.79
CA PRO A 175 9.62 -11.59 -1.93
C PRO A 175 8.52 -12.26 -1.08
N LYS A 176 7.68 -11.46 -0.42
CA LYS A 176 6.59 -11.99 0.40
C LYS A 176 5.28 -11.92 -0.37
N PRO A 177 4.41 -12.94 -0.26
CA PRO A 177 3.04 -12.81 -0.74
C PRO A 177 2.34 -11.71 0.04
N ARG A 178 1.41 -11.01 -0.61
CA ARG A 178 0.56 -10.01 0.06
C ARG A 178 -0.89 -10.37 -0.23
N LEU A 179 -1.51 -11.04 0.70
CA LEU A 179 -2.89 -11.51 0.56
C LEU A 179 -3.88 -10.44 1.00
N SER A 180 -5.01 -10.37 0.30
CA SER A 180 -6.18 -9.57 0.67
C SER A 180 -7.45 -10.40 0.52
N LEU A 181 -8.37 -10.26 1.47
CA LEU A 181 -9.69 -10.88 1.36
C LEU A 181 -10.53 -10.16 0.32
N THR A 182 -11.15 -10.91 -0.57
CA THR A 182 -12.09 -10.41 -1.58
C THR A 182 -13.48 -10.94 -1.30
N THR A 183 -14.50 -10.15 -1.63
CA THR A 183 -15.91 -10.50 -1.47
C THR A 183 -16.69 -10.16 -2.73
N ARG A 184 -17.51 -11.07 -3.24
CA ARG A 184 -18.38 -10.83 -4.41
C ARG A 184 -19.75 -11.43 -4.22
N VAL A 185 -20.79 -10.63 -4.40
CA VAL A 185 -22.19 -11.10 -4.33
C VAL A 185 -22.61 -11.63 -5.69
N VAL A 186 -23.27 -12.78 -5.72
CA VAL A 186 -23.83 -13.36 -6.95
C VAL A 186 -25.23 -13.93 -6.71
N LYS A 187 -26.07 -13.90 -7.76
CA LYS A 187 -27.37 -14.57 -7.74
C LYS A 187 -27.18 -16.09 -7.71
N ALA A 188 -27.86 -16.76 -6.78
CA ALA A 188 -27.85 -18.22 -6.62
C ALA A 188 -29.20 -18.86 -7.00
N GLY A 189 -29.97 -18.16 -7.84
CA GLY A 189 -31.31 -18.55 -8.29
C GLY A 189 -32.43 -18.16 -7.33
N GLY A 190 -33.61 -18.74 -7.51
CA GLY A 190 -34.78 -18.48 -6.68
C GLY A 190 -35.81 -19.59 -6.80
N ARG A 191 -36.70 -19.70 -5.81
CA ARG A 191 -37.86 -20.59 -5.86
C ARG A 191 -39.11 -19.74 -5.85
N SER A 192 -39.88 -19.80 -6.94
CA SER A 192 -41.28 -19.38 -6.95
C SER A 192 -42.12 -20.55 -6.45
N GLY A 193 -42.70 -20.41 -5.27
CA GLY A 193 -43.67 -21.39 -4.77
C GLY A 193 -44.99 -21.23 -5.52
N GLY A 194 -45.59 -22.32 -5.98
CA GLY A 194 -46.97 -22.29 -6.48
C GLY A 194 -47.93 -21.88 -5.35
N GLY A 195 -48.22 -20.57 -5.25
CA GLY A 195 -49.07 -19.95 -4.24
C GLY A 195 -48.36 -19.32 -3.02
N GLY A 196 -47.02 -19.32 -2.97
CA GLY A 196 -46.23 -18.71 -1.87
C GLY A 196 -45.32 -17.57 -2.34
N PRO A 197 -44.74 -16.78 -1.41
CA PRO A 197 -43.87 -15.68 -1.79
C PRO A 197 -42.59 -16.19 -2.47
N THR A 198 -42.16 -15.51 -3.54
CA THR A 198 -40.93 -15.85 -4.26
C THR A 198 -39.73 -15.61 -3.35
N VAL A 199 -38.85 -16.61 -3.24
CA VAL A 199 -37.62 -16.50 -2.44
C VAL A 199 -36.43 -16.43 -3.38
N HIS A 200 -35.67 -15.35 -3.26
CA HIS A 200 -34.41 -15.14 -3.97
C HIS A 200 -33.24 -15.63 -3.12
N ARG A 201 -32.28 -16.30 -3.76
CA ARG A 201 -31.05 -16.77 -3.12
C ARG A 201 -29.85 -16.04 -3.68
N TYR A 202 -28.88 -15.79 -2.82
CA TYR A 202 -27.60 -15.21 -3.21
C TYR A 202 -26.45 -15.90 -2.48
N ASP A 203 -25.29 -15.84 -3.09
CA ASP A 203 -24.03 -16.27 -2.52
C ASP A 203 -23.10 -15.08 -2.40
N ILE A 204 -22.47 -14.92 -1.23
CA ILE A 204 -21.34 -14.00 -1.03
C ILE A 204 -20.08 -14.84 -1.11
N ILE A 205 -19.38 -14.77 -2.25
CA ILE A 205 -18.14 -15.48 -2.51
C ILE A 205 -17.02 -14.80 -1.75
N LEU A 206 -16.27 -15.57 -0.97
CA LEU A 206 -15.07 -15.18 -0.27
C LEU A 206 -13.85 -15.73 -1.00
N GLY A 207 -12.92 -14.84 -1.35
CA GLY A 207 -11.67 -15.19 -2.01
C GLY A 207 -10.45 -14.60 -1.33
N LEU A 208 -9.28 -15.07 -1.77
CA LEU A 208 -8.00 -14.45 -1.44
C LEU A 208 -7.29 -14.05 -2.73
N ALA A 209 -6.99 -12.77 -2.85
CA ALA A 209 -6.15 -12.23 -3.92
C ALA A 209 -4.72 -12.04 -3.44
N ASN A 210 -3.74 -12.34 -4.27
CA ASN A 210 -2.33 -12.09 -3.98
C ASN A 210 -1.83 -10.86 -4.75
N ALA A 211 -1.81 -9.72 -4.07
CA ALA A 211 -1.28 -8.47 -4.60
C ALA A 211 0.25 -8.33 -4.39
N GLY A 212 0.93 -9.38 -3.91
CA GLY A 212 2.39 -9.39 -3.72
C GLY A 212 3.13 -10.02 -4.89
N HIS A 213 4.46 -9.97 -4.85
CA HIS A 213 5.31 -10.46 -5.95
C HIS A 213 5.83 -11.90 -5.76
N ALA A 214 5.50 -12.54 -4.64
CA ALA A 214 5.81 -13.95 -4.40
C ALA A 214 4.56 -14.82 -4.38
N VAL A 215 4.76 -16.08 -4.72
CA VAL A 215 3.74 -17.13 -4.63
C VAL A 215 3.33 -17.37 -3.18
N ALA A 216 2.04 -17.25 -2.88
CA ALA A 216 1.49 -17.61 -1.59
C ALA A 216 1.34 -19.14 -1.49
N ARG A 217 2.19 -19.80 -0.70
CA ARG A 217 2.13 -21.25 -0.47
C ARG A 217 1.31 -21.57 0.75
N PHE A 218 0.60 -22.71 0.76
CA PHE A 218 -0.24 -23.14 1.87
C PHE A 218 -1.23 -22.04 2.32
N PRO A 219 -1.99 -21.43 1.39
CA PRO A 219 -2.95 -20.42 1.76
C PRO A 219 -3.99 -21.03 2.70
N TYR A 220 -4.47 -20.23 3.65
CA TYR A 220 -5.59 -20.63 4.51
C TYR A 220 -6.53 -19.46 4.74
N LEU A 221 -7.80 -19.81 4.91
CA LEU A 221 -8.88 -18.91 5.25
C LEU A 221 -9.70 -19.55 6.37
N LYS A 222 -9.89 -18.80 7.45
CA LYS A 222 -10.70 -19.17 8.60
C LYS A 222 -11.85 -18.19 8.69
N VAL A 223 -13.09 -18.67 8.78
CA VAL A 223 -14.28 -17.81 8.77
C VAL A 223 -15.24 -18.21 9.87
N SER A 224 -15.77 -17.21 10.58
CA SER A 224 -16.86 -17.35 11.54
C SER A 224 -18.00 -16.41 11.13
N VAL A 225 -19.14 -16.97 10.76
CA VAL A 225 -20.37 -16.20 10.48
C VAL A 225 -21.12 -16.03 11.79
N VAL A 226 -21.44 -14.80 12.17
CA VAL A 226 -21.94 -14.47 13.53
C VAL A 226 -23.42 -14.07 13.56
N ASP A 227 -24.03 -13.81 12.40
CA ASP A 227 -25.44 -13.37 12.33
C ASP A 227 -26.49 -14.49 12.56
N GLY A 228 -26.07 -15.76 12.48
CA GLY A 228 -26.93 -16.94 12.64
C GLY A 228 -27.95 -17.18 11.51
N LYS A 229 -28.01 -16.31 10.50
CA LYS A 229 -28.95 -16.38 9.37
C LYS A 229 -28.29 -16.89 8.11
N HIS A 230 -27.01 -16.58 7.94
CA HIS A 230 -26.23 -17.00 6.80
C HIS A 230 -25.49 -18.32 7.04
N ARG A 231 -25.24 -19.06 5.97
CA ARG A 231 -24.57 -20.38 6.05
C ARG A 231 -23.30 -20.40 5.21
N LEU A 232 -22.18 -20.69 5.86
CA LEU A 232 -20.91 -20.86 5.18
C LEU A 232 -20.81 -22.25 4.51
N LYS A 233 -20.44 -22.26 3.23
CA LYS A 233 -20.18 -23.46 2.43
C LYS A 233 -18.81 -23.35 1.73
N PRO A 234 -18.17 -24.48 1.41
CA PRO A 234 -17.07 -24.50 0.45
C PRO A 234 -17.51 -23.94 -0.91
N GLN A 235 -16.55 -23.37 -1.64
CA GLN A 235 -16.76 -23.01 -3.04
C GLN A 235 -16.60 -24.27 -3.90
N ASP A 236 -17.71 -24.72 -4.49
CA ASP A 236 -17.77 -25.88 -5.38
C ASP A 236 -18.52 -25.44 -6.66
N TYR A 237 -17.86 -25.45 -7.83
CA TYR A 237 -18.50 -25.20 -9.13
C TYR A 237 -18.72 -26.53 -9.85
N GLY A 238 -19.97 -26.89 -10.14
CA GLY A 238 -20.28 -28.07 -10.97
C GLY A 238 -19.84 -29.43 -10.40
N GLY A 239 -19.45 -29.51 -9.13
CA GLY A 239 -18.95 -30.75 -8.50
C GLY A 239 -17.42 -30.89 -8.50
N GLU A 240 -16.70 -29.98 -9.14
CA GLU A 240 -15.24 -29.86 -9.04
C GLU A 240 -14.88 -28.84 -7.93
N ARG A 241 -13.88 -29.18 -7.11
CA ARG A 241 -13.41 -28.31 -6.03
C ARG A 241 -12.42 -27.30 -6.60
N ASP A 242 -12.91 -26.11 -6.94
CA ASP A 242 -12.09 -24.99 -7.43
C ASP A 242 -11.46 -24.14 -6.31
N GLY A 243 -11.83 -24.41 -5.05
CA GLY A 243 -11.33 -23.70 -3.87
C GLY A 243 -10.47 -24.55 -2.93
N LEU A 244 -10.07 -23.96 -1.80
CA LEU A 244 -9.28 -24.67 -0.79
C LEU A 244 -10.11 -25.72 -0.04
N PRO A 245 -9.53 -26.88 0.32
CA PRO A 245 -10.26 -27.90 1.03
C PRO A 245 -10.62 -27.43 2.43
N ARG A 246 -11.90 -27.63 2.79
CA ARG A 246 -12.38 -27.46 4.16
C ARG A 246 -11.68 -28.48 5.06
N ARG A 247 -11.07 -28.03 6.15
CA ARG A 247 -10.53 -28.88 7.21
C ARG A 247 -11.63 -29.14 8.24
N GLU A 248 -11.65 -30.34 8.80
CA GLU A 248 -12.62 -30.66 9.84
C GLU A 248 -12.48 -29.68 11.00
N SER A 249 -13.58 -28.99 11.29
CA SER A 249 -13.77 -28.36 12.58
C SER A 249 -14.52 -29.35 13.47
N VAL A 250 -14.15 -29.43 14.75
CA VAL A 250 -14.93 -30.21 15.72
C VAL A 250 -16.35 -29.65 15.73
N ARG A 251 -17.32 -30.44 15.25
CA ARG A 251 -18.72 -30.02 15.17
C ARG A 251 -19.23 -29.69 16.58
N GLY A 252 -19.93 -28.56 16.72
CA GLY A 252 -20.68 -28.23 17.95
C GLY A 252 -19.99 -27.27 18.93
N LEU A 253 -18.75 -26.83 18.69
CA LEU A 253 -18.01 -25.93 19.60
C LEU A 253 -18.05 -24.43 19.19
N GLY A 254 -18.87 -24.06 18.20
CA GLY A 254 -18.90 -22.67 17.68
C GLY A 254 -17.57 -22.21 17.06
N LEU A 255 -16.67 -23.15 16.76
CA LEU A 255 -15.35 -22.84 16.22
C LEU A 255 -15.47 -22.35 14.78
N PRO A 256 -14.62 -21.39 14.37
CA PRO A 256 -14.58 -20.93 12.98
C PRO A 256 -14.27 -22.08 12.03
N THR A 257 -14.88 -22.05 10.85
CA THR A 257 -14.60 -23.02 9.79
C THR A 257 -13.27 -22.68 9.14
N VAL A 258 -12.43 -23.70 8.91
CA VAL A 258 -11.09 -23.53 8.33
C VAL A 258 -11.04 -24.16 6.94
N PHE A 259 -10.48 -23.41 5.99
CA PHE A 259 -10.09 -23.86 4.66
C PHE A 259 -8.58 -23.71 4.56
N ALA A 260 -7.86 -24.76 4.19
CA ALA A 260 -6.39 -24.72 4.17
C ALA A 260 -5.81 -25.57 3.04
N GLY A 261 -5.05 -24.92 2.17
CA GLY A 261 -4.34 -25.52 1.06
C GLY A 261 -3.20 -26.45 1.49
N GLY A 262 -3.00 -27.52 0.73
CA GLY A 262 -1.87 -28.44 0.83
C GLY A 262 -0.70 -28.05 -0.07
N VAL A 263 0.13 -29.04 -0.41
CA VAL A 263 1.39 -28.86 -1.17
C VAL A 263 1.18 -28.29 -2.58
N GLY A 264 0.04 -28.59 -3.21
CA GLY A 264 -0.29 -28.10 -4.56
C GLY A 264 -1.07 -26.79 -4.58
N ASP A 265 -1.55 -26.32 -3.43
CA ASP A 265 -2.41 -25.14 -3.36
C ASP A 265 -1.55 -23.89 -3.19
N VAL A 266 -1.53 -23.06 -4.23
CA VAL A 266 -0.77 -21.81 -4.25
C VAL A 266 -1.56 -20.68 -4.89
N ILE A 267 -1.31 -19.45 -4.46
CA ILE A 267 -1.87 -18.24 -5.10
C ILE A 267 -0.71 -17.47 -5.73
N HIS A 268 -0.63 -17.49 -7.06
CA HIS A 268 0.40 -16.76 -7.80
C HIS A 268 0.21 -15.23 -7.67
N PRO A 269 1.29 -14.44 -7.80
CA PRO A 269 1.19 -12.98 -7.91
C PRO A 269 0.15 -12.54 -8.93
N GLY A 270 -0.73 -11.61 -8.56
CA GLY A 270 -1.79 -11.07 -9.41
C GLY A 270 -3.03 -11.96 -9.55
N ASN A 271 -3.04 -13.17 -8.98
CA ASN A 271 -4.16 -14.08 -9.06
C ASN A 271 -5.03 -14.03 -7.80
N GLU A 272 -6.28 -14.45 -7.96
CA GLU A 272 -7.27 -14.67 -6.90
C GLU A 272 -7.77 -16.11 -6.95
N ILE A 273 -8.04 -16.67 -5.77
CA ILE A 273 -8.76 -17.94 -5.63
C ILE A 273 -10.05 -17.71 -4.82
N HIS A 274 -11.17 -18.22 -5.32
CA HIS A 274 -12.43 -18.26 -4.56
C HIS A 274 -12.43 -19.50 -3.65
N ILE A 275 -12.72 -19.33 -2.37
CA ILE A 275 -12.48 -20.38 -1.36
C ILE A 275 -13.78 -20.88 -0.76
N ALA A 276 -14.66 -19.95 -0.40
CA ALA A 276 -15.90 -20.25 0.30
C ALA A 276 -17.00 -19.34 -0.20
N ARG A 277 -18.25 -19.71 0.08
CA ARG A 277 -19.41 -18.86 -0.12
C ARG A 277 -20.25 -18.83 1.13
N ILE A 278 -20.85 -17.67 1.39
CA ILE A 278 -21.84 -17.48 2.43
C ILE A 278 -23.20 -17.41 1.73
N GLU A 279 -24.02 -18.45 1.92
CA GLU A 279 -25.36 -18.56 1.37
C GLU A 279 -26.32 -17.67 2.18
N GLY A 280 -27.12 -16.89 1.46
CA GLY A 280 -28.22 -16.09 2.00
C GLY A 280 -29.47 -16.18 1.14
N SER A 281 -30.58 -15.70 1.68
CA SER A 281 -31.85 -15.64 0.96
C SER A 281 -32.73 -14.52 1.49
N PHE A 282 -33.57 -13.98 0.63
CA PHE A 282 -34.56 -12.97 1.00
C PHE A 282 -35.86 -13.21 0.24
N VAL A 283 -36.95 -12.66 0.76
CA VAL A 283 -38.27 -12.75 0.14
C VAL A 283 -38.43 -11.62 -0.85
N ASP A 284 -39.08 -11.88 -1.98
CA ASP A 284 -39.40 -10.86 -2.97
C ASP A 284 -40.12 -9.66 -2.33
N GLY A 285 -39.66 -8.44 -2.62
CA GLY A 285 -40.12 -7.20 -1.98
C GLY A 285 -39.54 -6.92 -0.59
N SER A 286 -38.61 -7.73 -0.09
CA SER A 286 -37.85 -7.47 1.14
C SER A 286 -36.36 -7.25 0.87
N VAL A 287 -35.69 -6.57 1.79
CA VAL A 287 -34.22 -6.38 1.76
C VAL A 287 -33.54 -7.59 2.42
N PRO A 288 -32.41 -8.08 1.90
CA PRO A 288 -31.60 -9.11 2.55
C PRO A 288 -31.22 -8.73 3.98
N ASP A 289 -31.01 -9.75 4.82
CA ASP A 289 -30.44 -9.53 6.14
C ASP A 289 -28.97 -9.07 6.02
N THR A 290 -28.54 -8.19 6.92
CA THR A 290 -27.12 -7.82 7.05
C THR A 290 -26.29 -9.05 7.36
N MET A 291 -25.18 -9.21 6.64
CA MET A 291 -24.23 -10.30 6.82
C MET A 291 -23.03 -9.84 7.65
N GLU A 292 -22.72 -10.60 8.69
CA GLU A 292 -21.56 -10.36 9.55
C GLU A 292 -20.72 -11.62 9.72
N ALA A 293 -19.43 -11.49 9.42
CA ALA A 293 -18.46 -12.55 9.62
C ALA A 293 -17.08 -12.01 10.05
N HIS A 294 -16.32 -12.85 10.74
CA HIS A 294 -14.90 -12.62 11.00
C HIS A 294 -14.08 -13.56 10.13
N ALA A 295 -13.16 -13.00 9.35
CA ALA A 295 -12.25 -13.75 8.51
C ALA A 295 -10.80 -13.57 9.01
N TRP A 296 -10.07 -14.68 9.07
CA TRP A 296 -8.64 -14.69 9.26
C TRP A 296 -7.98 -15.41 8.10
N PHE A 297 -6.90 -14.86 7.57
CA PHE A 297 -6.25 -15.43 6.40
C PHE A 297 -4.74 -15.23 6.44
N GLY A 298 -4.05 -16.07 5.69
CA GLY A 298 -2.61 -16.01 5.55
C GLY A 298 -2.07 -17.08 4.62
N ALA A 299 -0.76 -17.12 4.51
CA ALA A 299 0.00 -18.13 3.79
C ALA A 299 1.35 -18.36 4.49
N ASP A 300 2.07 -19.40 4.11
CA ASP A 300 3.34 -19.87 4.67
C ASP A 300 4.19 -18.78 5.33
N ARG A 301 4.44 -18.93 6.64
CA ARG A 301 5.29 -18.03 7.47
C ARG A 301 4.89 -16.54 7.45
N ILE A 302 3.73 -16.17 6.93
CA ILE A 302 3.16 -14.82 7.05
C ILE A 302 2.30 -14.75 8.32
N ALA A 303 2.36 -13.61 9.02
CA ALA A 303 1.45 -13.32 10.12
C ALA A 303 -0.02 -13.40 9.65
N MET A 304 -0.88 -13.95 10.50
CA MET A 304 -2.31 -14.06 10.22
C MET A 304 -2.95 -12.66 10.20
N SER A 305 -3.56 -12.29 9.08
CA SER A 305 -4.38 -11.09 8.99
C SER A 305 -5.80 -11.39 9.46
N ALA A 306 -6.43 -10.43 10.14
CA ALA A 306 -7.82 -10.52 10.58
C ALA A 306 -8.61 -9.37 9.96
N THR A 307 -9.76 -9.67 9.39
CA THR A 307 -10.62 -8.68 8.75
C THR A 307 -12.09 -9.00 9.04
N PRO A 308 -12.85 -8.05 9.61
CA PRO A 308 -14.30 -8.19 9.69
C PRO A 308 -14.89 -8.08 8.28
N VAL A 309 -15.89 -8.91 8.00
CA VAL A 309 -16.69 -8.85 6.79
C VAL A 309 -18.07 -8.41 7.22
N HIS A 310 -18.45 -7.21 6.81
CA HIS A 310 -19.76 -6.63 7.08
C HIS A 310 -20.36 -6.19 5.76
N MET A 311 -21.56 -6.68 5.44
CA MET A 311 -22.30 -6.28 4.25
C MET A 311 -23.73 -5.98 4.63
N ALA A 312 -24.12 -4.72 4.50
CA ALA A 312 -25.48 -4.31 4.81
C ALA A 312 -26.46 -4.90 3.79
N GLY A 313 -27.66 -5.27 4.26
CA GLY A 313 -28.72 -5.79 3.40
C GLY A 313 -28.98 -4.99 2.11
N PRO A 314 -29.09 -3.65 2.18
CA PRO A 314 -29.26 -2.81 0.99
C PRO A 314 -28.10 -2.90 -0.01
N ASP A 315 -26.86 -3.02 0.47
CA ASP A 315 -25.68 -3.13 -0.39
C ASP A 315 -25.65 -4.48 -1.10
N ILE A 316 -26.03 -5.56 -0.39
CA ILE A 316 -26.21 -6.89 -0.98
C ILE A 316 -27.27 -6.84 -2.08
N PHE A 317 -28.41 -6.18 -1.81
CA PHE A 317 -29.49 -6.04 -2.78
C PHE A 317 -29.04 -5.26 -4.03
N SER A 318 -28.38 -4.10 -3.84
CA SER A 318 -27.84 -3.31 -4.94
C SER A 318 -26.78 -4.06 -5.76
N ALA A 319 -25.95 -4.89 -5.12
CA ALA A 319 -24.95 -5.71 -5.80
C ALA A 319 -25.57 -6.84 -6.63
N LEU A 320 -26.79 -7.27 -6.32
CA LEU A 320 -27.54 -8.25 -7.11
C LEU A 320 -28.22 -7.64 -8.33
N ASP A 321 -28.54 -6.34 -8.30
CA ASP A 321 -29.23 -5.66 -9.41
C ASP A 321 -28.29 -5.18 -10.54
N ASN A 322 -26.99 -5.08 -10.26
CA ASN A 322 -25.94 -4.82 -11.25
C ASN A 322 -25.44 -6.12 -11.92
#